data_AF-A0A3E4WHM9-F1
#
_entry.id   AF-A0A3E4WHM9-F1
#
_cell.length_a   1.000
_cell.length_b   1.000
_cell.length_c   1.000
_cell.angle_alpha   90.00
_cell.angle_beta   90.00
_cell.angle_gamma   90.00
#
_symmetry.space_group_name_H-M   'P 1'
#
loop_
_entity.id
_entity.type
_entity.pdbx_description
1 polymer ?
#
loop_
_entity_poly.entity_id
_entity_poly.type
_entity_poly.pdbx_seq_one_letter_code
_entity_poly.pdbx_strand_id
1 'polypeptide(L)'
;MKKIFTIAYSEEEANEIGHFIMSKGYEGVQNDSYRYCDLAIKTAMKQNNAHHIDCIYIGVGSDCMIVAKTKRGLRRNGLKYIEKKRKFYELLSRY
;
A
#
# COMPACT_ATOMS: atom_id res chain seq x y z
N MET A 1 -5.48 -12.38 8.65
CA MET A 1 -4.47 -11.46 8.06
C MET A 1 -4.77 -10.01 8.42
N LYS A 2 -3.77 -9.12 8.41
CA LYS A 2 -3.91 -7.75 8.93
C LYS A 2 -4.55 -6.83 7.88
N LYS A 3 -5.42 -5.91 8.32
CA LYS A 3 -6.03 -4.86 7.49
C LYS A 3 -5.45 -3.50 7.86
N ILE A 4 -4.24 -3.23 7.39
CA ILE A 4 -3.49 -2.02 7.77
C ILE A 4 -2.89 -1.33 6.55
N PHE A 5 -2.72 -0.02 6.63
CA PHE A 5 -2.10 0.77 5.57
C PHE A 5 -1.28 1.92 6.13
N THR A 6 -0.33 2.42 5.33
CA THR A 6 0.51 3.58 5.63
C THR A 6 0.52 4.55 4.44
N ILE A 7 1.26 5.64 4.58
CA ILE A 7 1.41 6.69 3.56
C ILE A 7 2.74 6.55 2.84
N ALA A 8 2.76 6.86 1.55
CA ALA A 8 3.97 6.99 0.75
C ALA A 8 3.94 8.32 -0.01
N TYR A 9 5.09 8.98 -0.11
CA TYR A 9 5.28 10.29 -0.74
C TYR A 9 6.08 10.23 -2.04
N SER A 10 6.60 9.06 -2.40
CA SER A 10 7.29 8.83 -3.67
C SER A 10 6.97 7.45 -4.25
N GLU A 11 7.18 7.28 -5.55
CA GLU A 11 7.03 5.97 -6.20
C GLU A 11 8.04 4.95 -5.66
N GLU A 12 9.27 5.38 -5.36
CA GLU A 12 10.32 4.54 -4.77
C GLU A 12 9.91 4.02 -3.40
N GLU A 13 9.42 4.90 -2.55
CA GLU A 13 8.98 4.58 -1.21
C GLU A 13 7.72 3.69 -1.21
N ALA A 14 6.80 3.99 -2.13
CA ALA A 14 5.65 3.15 -2.40
C ALA A 14 6.04 1.74 -2.85
N ASN A 15 7.04 1.66 -3.73
CA ASN A 15 7.53 0.40 -4.25
C ASN A 15 8.28 -0.42 -3.20
N GLU A 16 9.08 0.22 -2.34
CA GLU A 16 9.72 -0.44 -1.19
C GLU A 16 8.67 -1.10 -0.29
N ILE A 17 7.63 -0.34 0.08
CA ILE A 17 6.53 -0.84 0.92
C ILE A 17 5.81 -2.01 0.21
N GLY A 18 5.54 -1.87 -1.09
CA GLY A 18 4.86 -2.89 -1.88
C GLY A 18 5.65 -4.20 -1.97
N HIS A 19 6.94 -4.12 -2.30
CA HIS A 19 7.82 -5.29 -2.32
C HIS A 19 7.94 -5.95 -0.94
N PHE A 20 8.01 -5.15 0.13
CA PHE A 20 8.01 -5.69 1.47
C PHE A 20 6.71 -6.45 1.78
N ILE A 21 5.54 -5.88 1.43
CA ILE A 21 4.23 -6.54 1.61
C ILE A 21 4.19 -7.87 0.86
N MET A 22 4.66 -7.90 -0.38
CA MET A 22 4.73 -9.10 -1.22
C MET A 22 5.64 -10.17 -0.60
N SER A 23 6.79 -9.76 -0.04
CA SER A 23 7.70 -10.68 0.67
C SER A 23 7.08 -11.39 1.87
N LYS A 24 5.93 -10.89 2.37
CA LYS A 24 5.16 -11.46 3.47
C LYS A 24 3.97 -12.32 3.02
N GLY A 25 3.85 -12.62 1.73
CA GLY A 25 2.81 -13.52 1.19
C GLY A 25 1.46 -12.84 0.94
N TYR A 26 1.39 -11.50 0.92
CA TYR A 26 0.17 -10.76 0.56
C TYR A 26 0.03 -10.59 -0.97
N GLU A 27 0.29 -11.67 -1.71
CA GLU A 27 0.27 -11.68 -3.19
C GLU A 27 -1.16 -11.70 -3.76
N GLY A 28 -2.17 -12.05 -2.96
CA GLY A 28 -3.58 -12.18 -3.39
C GLY A 28 -3.84 -13.40 -4.28
N VAL A 29 -2.99 -13.65 -5.28
CA VAL A 29 -2.96 -14.81 -6.19
C VAL A 29 -1.51 -15.05 -6.63
N GLN A 30 -0.99 -16.28 -6.52
CA GLN A 30 0.34 -16.64 -7.06
C GLN A 30 0.42 -16.21 -8.53
N ASN A 31 1.46 -15.46 -8.92
CA ASN A 31 1.75 -14.94 -10.27
C ASN A 31 1.11 -13.63 -10.74
N ASP A 32 0.40 -12.85 -9.91
CA ASP A 32 0.10 -11.47 -10.33
C ASP A 32 1.36 -10.62 -10.18
N SER A 33 2.17 -10.59 -11.25
CA SER A 33 3.47 -9.93 -11.30
C SER A 33 3.39 -8.55 -10.65
N TYR A 34 4.36 -8.23 -9.80
CA TYR A 34 4.50 -6.92 -9.15
C TYR A 34 4.31 -5.72 -10.12
N ARG A 35 4.49 -5.95 -11.43
CA ARG A 35 4.11 -5.05 -12.52
C ARG A 35 2.73 -4.40 -12.37
N TYR A 36 1.68 -5.13 -11.95
CA TYR A 36 0.35 -4.53 -11.78
C TYR A 36 0.28 -3.63 -10.53
N CYS A 37 1.01 -4.02 -9.47
CA CYS A 37 1.17 -3.22 -8.27
C CYS A 37 1.92 -1.91 -8.58
N ASP A 38 3.03 -1.97 -9.30
CA ASP A 38 3.80 -0.81 -9.76
C ASP A 38 2.96 0.10 -10.67
N LEU A 39 2.19 -0.49 -11.60
CA LEU A 39 1.28 0.28 -12.45
C LEU A 39 0.19 1.00 -11.64
N ALA A 40 -0.35 0.35 -10.60
CA ALA A 40 -1.34 0.96 -9.71
C ALA A 40 -0.73 2.11 -8.89
N ILE A 41 0.51 1.95 -8.40
CA ILE A 41 1.27 3.00 -7.69
C ILE A 41 1.47 4.22 -8.62
N LYS A 42 2.03 4.00 -9.80
CA LYS A 42 2.27 5.05 -10.82
C LYS A 42 0.99 5.78 -11.20
N THR A 43 -0.08 5.02 -11.45
CA THR A 43 -1.38 5.60 -11.81
C THR A 43 -1.96 6.44 -10.67
N ALA A 44 -1.89 5.95 -9.43
CA ALA A 44 -2.38 6.67 -8.26
C ALA A 44 -1.57 7.96 -8.00
N MET A 45 -0.25 7.89 -8.08
CA MET A 45 0.65 9.06 -7.92
C MET A 45 0.38 10.09 -9.01
N LYS A 46 0.32 9.68 -10.28
CA LYS A 46 0.02 10.59 -11.40
C LYS A 46 -1.32 11.31 -11.22
N GLN A 47 -2.36 10.59 -10.78
CA GLN A 47 -3.68 11.18 -10.53
C GLN A 47 -3.67 12.15 -9.33
N ASN A 48 -2.98 11.81 -8.25
CA ASN A 48 -2.88 12.69 -7.09
C ASN A 48 -2.05 13.94 -7.37
N ASN A 49 -0.94 13.80 -8.11
CA ASN A 49 -0.13 14.93 -8.56
C ASN A 49 -0.93 15.92 -9.42
N ALA A 50 -1.84 15.44 -10.27
CA ALA A 50 -2.76 16.28 -11.03
C ALA A 50 -3.72 17.11 -10.15
N HIS A 51 -3.88 16.73 -8.88
CA HIS A 51 -4.66 17.45 -7.87
C HIS A 51 -3.77 18.13 -6.80
N HIS A 52 -2.46 18.28 -7.05
CA HIS A 52 -1.48 18.82 -6.10
C HIS A 52 -1.39 18.04 -4.77
N ILE A 53 -1.62 16.73 -4.83
CA ILE A 53 -1.45 15.80 -3.70
C ILE A 53 -0.21 14.96 -4.01
N ASP A 54 0.77 15.00 -3.13
CA ASP A 54 2.09 14.38 -3.28
C ASP A 54 2.19 13.00 -2.61
N CYS A 55 1.07 12.46 -2.14
CA CYS A 55 1.06 11.22 -1.38
C CYS A 55 0.00 10.24 -1.87
N ILE A 56 0.27 8.96 -1.66
CA ILE A 56 -0.68 7.87 -1.80
C ILE A 56 -0.67 7.01 -0.53
N TYR A 57 -1.63 6.10 -0.45
CA TYR A 57 -1.76 5.17 0.66
C TYR A 57 -1.58 3.75 0.15
N ILE A 58 -0.72 2.99 0.82
CA ILE A 58 -0.41 1.61 0.49
C ILE A 58 -0.57 0.74 1.72
N GLY A 59 -1.13 -0.44 1.55
CA GLY A 59 -1.34 -1.35 2.65
C GLY A 59 -1.74 -2.73 2.20
N VAL A 60 -2.29 -3.47 3.16
CA VAL A 60 -2.79 -4.83 2.98
C VAL A 60 -4.27 -4.88 3.35
N GLY A 61 -5.02 -5.55 2.49
CA GLY A 61 -6.39 -5.99 2.74
C GLY A 61 -6.42 -7.34 3.42
N SER A 62 -7.50 -8.11 3.20
CA SER A 62 -7.59 -9.47 3.71
C SER A 62 -6.42 -10.31 3.22
N ASP A 63 -6.17 -10.36 1.91
CA ASP A 63 -5.14 -11.26 1.34
C ASP A 63 -4.25 -10.60 0.28
N CYS A 64 -4.52 -9.34 -0.07
CA CYS A 64 -3.85 -8.63 -1.17
C CYS A 64 -3.32 -7.26 -0.75
N MET A 65 -2.30 -6.81 -1.47
CA MET A 65 -1.84 -5.43 -1.41
C MET A 65 -2.92 -4.48 -1.96
N ILE A 66 -3.05 -3.29 -1.35
CA ILE A 66 -3.98 -2.25 -1.76
C ILE A 66 -3.23 -0.94 -1.96
N VAL A 67 -3.54 -0.24 -3.05
CA VAL A 67 -3.10 1.13 -3.33
C VAL A 67 -4.33 2.03 -3.38
N ALA A 68 -4.28 3.19 -2.73
CA ALA A 68 -5.37 4.16 -2.75
C ALA A 68 -4.87 5.60 -2.75
N LYS A 69 -5.67 6.46 -3.39
CA LYS A 69 -5.44 7.90 -3.46
C LYS A 69 -5.82 8.66 -2.20
N THR A 70 -6.74 8.12 -1.39
CA THR A 70 -7.30 8.81 -0.22
C THR A 70 -7.36 7.92 1.02
N LYS A 71 -6.98 8.49 2.17
CA LYS A 71 -7.08 7.84 3.48
C LYS A 71 -8.52 7.46 3.83
N ARG A 72 -9.48 8.32 3.46
CA ARG A 72 -10.90 8.16 3.81
C ARG A 72 -11.51 6.90 3.20
N GLY A 73 -11.16 6.59 1.94
CA GLY A 73 -11.64 5.37 1.28
C GLY A 73 -11.22 4.11 2.02
N LEU A 74 -9.95 4.00 2.39
CA LEU A 74 -9.42 2.84 3.12
C LEU A 74 -10.03 2.69 4.51
N ARG A 75 -10.25 3.80 5.25
CA ARG A 75 -10.90 3.74 6.57
C ARG A 75 -12.36 3.28 6.49
N ARG A 76 -13.10 3.67 5.46
CA ARG A 76 -14.48 3.19 5.23
C ARG A 76 -14.54 1.68 4.99
N ASN A 77 -13.48 1.13 4.37
CA ASN A 77 -13.34 -0.32 4.16
C ASN A 77 -12.81 -1.07 5.40
N GLY A 78 -12.69 -0.40 6.55
CA GLY A 78 -12.29 -1.01 7.81
C GLY A 78 -10.78 -1.20 7.99
N LEU A 79 -9.94 -0.63 7.12
CA LEU A 79 -8.48 -0.70 7.31
C LEU A 79 -8.00 0.32 8.35
N LYS A 80 -6.99 -0.06 9.13
CA LYS A 80 -6.38 0.79 10.14
C LYS A 80 -5.14 1.48 9.60
N TYR A 81 -5.10 2.81 9.73
CA TYR A 81 -3.94 3.61 9.35
C TYR A 81 -2.82 3.46 10.39
N ILE A 82 -1.60 3.23 9.91
CA ILE A 82 -0.37 3.19 10.69
C ILE A 82 0.54 4.30 10.20
N GLU A 83 0.65 5.35 11.00
CA GLU A 83 1.43 6.55 10.67
C GLU A 83 2.94 6.28 10.67
N LYS A 84 3.44 5.61 11.72
CA LYS A 84 4.86 5.28 11.85
C LYS A 84 5.20 4.06 11.00
N LYS A 85 5.98 4.24 9.92
CA LYS A 85 6.39 3.14 9.01
C LYS A 85 7.08 1.98 9.72
N ARG A 86 7.96 2.26 10.68
CA ARG A 86 8.57 1.21 11.51
C ARG A 86 7.53 0.29 12.16
N LYS A 87 6.45 0.87 12.70
CA LYS A 87 5.35 0.08 13.29
C LYS A 87 4.55 -0.67 12.24
N PHE A 88 4.39 -0.12 11.05
CA PHE A 88 3.75 -0.80 9.93
C PHE A 88 4.53 -2.08 9.56
N TYR A 89 5.84 -1.95 9.34
CA TYR A 89 6.73 -3.08 9.06
C TYR A 89 6.77 -4.11 10.21
N GLU A 90 6.91 -3.67 11.46
CA GLU A 90 6.85 -4.56 12.65
C GLU A 90 5.55 -5.37 12.72
N LEU A 91 4.41 -4.74 12.38
CA LEU A 91 3.13 -5.43 12.38
C LEU A 91 3.08 -6.47 11.26
N LEU A 92 3.60 -6.20 10.07
CA LEU A 92 3.58 -7.16 8.98
C LEU A 92 4.63 -8.27 9.12
N SER A 93 5.73 -8.04 9.82
CA SER A 93 6.80 -9.04 10.05
C SER A 93 6.52 -10.08 11.13
N ARG A 94 5.43 -9.93 11.91
CA ARG A 94 5.17 -10.79 13.08
C ARG A 94 4.62 -12.19 12.76
N TYR A 95 4.47 -12.52 11.50
CA TYR A 95 4.10 -13.84 10.97
C TYR A 95 4.72 -13.98 9.57
#